data_AF-A0A2G2H9F6-F1
#
_entry.id   AF-A0A2G2H9F6-F1
#
_cell.length_a   1.000
_cell.length_b   1.000
_cell.length_c   1.000
_cell.angle_alpha   90.00
_cell.angle_beta   90.00
_cell.angle_gamma   90.00
#
_symmetry.space_group_name_H-M   'P 1'
#
loop_
_entity.id
_entity.type
_entity.pdbx_description
1 polymer ?
#
loop_
_entity_poly.entity_id
_entity_poly.type
_entity_poly.pdbx_seq_one_letter_code
_entity_poly.pdbx_strand_id
1 'polypeptide(L)'
;MNRELDDLAEGLKAALEVLAPGGRLVVISFHSLEDRLVKQFMRREAKGAPLPRDLPIRAADIDVSINLIGKAIMPSAAETAVNPRARSAVLRIAEKRP
;
A
#
# COMPACT_ATOMS: atom_id res chain seq x y z
N MET A 1 -13.96 0.28 18.65
CA MET A 1 -14.05 0.40 17.18
C MET A 1 -12.77 0.95 16.52
N ASN A 2 -11.60 0.94 17.18
CA ASN A 2 -10.32 1.38 16.58
C ASN A 2 -9.40 0.22 16.16
N ARG A 3 -9.69 -1.02 16.58
CA ARG A 3 -8.79 -2.16 16.39
C ARG A 3 -8.63 -2.57 14.92
N GLU A 4 -9.66 -2.44 14.10
CA GLU A 4 -9.59 -2.86 12.68
C GLU A 4 -8.50 -2.11 11.89
N LEU A 5 -8.25 -0.83 12.20
CA LEU A 5 -7.18 -0.07 11.55
C LEU A 5 -5.79 -0.43 12.10
N ASP A 6 -5.70 -0.76 13.39
CA ASP A 6 -4.47 -1.24 14.01
C ASP A 6 -4.10 -2.62 13.45
N ASP A 7 -5.07 -3.54 13.39
CA ASP A 7 -4.96 -4.88 12.81
C ASP A 7 -4.54 -4.80 11.33
N LEU A 8 -5.11 -3.85 10.56
CA LEU A 8 -4.69 -3.59 9.19
C LEU A 8 -3.24 -3.13 9.11
N ALA A 9 -2.83 -2.19 9.96
CA ALA A 9 -1.47 -1.68 9.96
C ALA A 9 -0.44 -2.78 10.29
N GLU A 10 -0.74 -3.60 11.30
CA GLU A 10 0.09 -4.75 11.68
C GLU A 10 0.12 -5.80 10.57
N GLY A 11 -1.04 -6.13 9.99
CA GLY A 11 -1.15 -7.07 8.88
C GLY A 11 -0.37 -6.65 7.64
N LEU A 12 -0.41 -5.36 7.26
CA LEU A 12 0.37 -4.83 6.15
C LEU A 12 1.88 -4.96 6.38
N LYS A 13 2.34 -4.68 7.62
CA LYS A 13 3.73 -4.82 8.00
C LYS A 13 4.17 -6.28 7.94
N ALA A 14 3.42 -7.18 8.57
CA ALA A 14 3.71 -8.61 8.57
C ALA A 14 3.71 -9.20 7.14
N ALA A 15 2.74 -8.80 6.30
CA ALA A 15 2.68 -9.22 4.91
C ALA A 15 3.92 -8.77 4.11
N LEU A 16 4.37 -7.53 4.32
CA LEU A 16 5.57 -7.04 3.67
C LEU A 16 6.84 -7.78 4.12
N GLU A 17 6.95 -8.12 5.40
CA GLU A 17 8.10 -8.84 5.94
C GLU A 17 8.26 -10.23 5.32
N VAL A 18 7.16 -10.97 5.16
CA VAL A 18 7.18 -12.35 4.63
C VAL A 18 7.23 -12.44 3.10
N LEU A 19 6.99 -11.35 2.38
CA LEU A 19 7.10 -11.35 0.92
C LEU A 19 8.53 -11.65 0.48
N ALA A 20 8.67 -12.50 -0.53
CA ALA A 20 9.93 -12.70 -1.24
C ALA A 20 10.24 -11.47 -2.12
N PRO A 21 11.52 -11.23 -2.48
CA PRO A 21 11.89 -10.31 -3.55
C PRO A 21 11.06 -10.51 -4.82
N GLY A 22 10.51 -9.43 -5.38
CA GLY A 22 9.60 -9.47 -6.52
C GLY A 22 8.17 -9.92 -6.21
N GLY A 23 7.88 -10.31 -4.96
CA GLY A 23 6.54 -10.66 -4.50
C GLY A 23 5.60 -9.45 -4.45
N ARG A 24 4.30 -9.65 -4.66
CA ARG A 24 3.32 -8.55 -4.73
C ARG A 24 2.42 -8.49 -3.51
N LEU A 25 2.29 -7.29 -2.95
CA LEU A 25 1.27 -6.93 -1.97
C LEU A 25 0.09 -6.30 -2.70
N VAL A 26 -1.06 -6.98 -2.70
CA VAL A 26 -2.32 -6.48 -3.27
C VAL A 26 -3.32 -6.29 -2.15
N VAL A 27 -3.89 -5.09 -2.05
CA VAL A 27 -4.85 -4.74 -1.00
C VAL A 27 -6.09 -4.14 -1.64
N ILE A 28 -7.26 -4.60 -1.22
CA ILE A 28 -8.57 -4.06 -1.59
C ILE A 28 -9.20 -3.47 -0.33
N SER A 29 -9.46 -2.17 -0.34
CA SER A 29 -10.10 -1.45 0.76
C SER A 29 -11.53 -1.07 0.38
N PHE A 30 -12.48 -1.14 1.31
CA PHE A 30 -13.89 -0.81 1.04
C PHE A 30 -14.33 0.50 1.67
N HIS A 31 -13.50 1.10 2.52
CA HIS A 31 -13.76 2.41 3.11
C HIS A 31 -12.55 3.35 3.04
N SER A 32 -12.81 4.66 3.16
CA SER A 32 -11.82 5.70 2.92
C SER A 32 -10.65 5.71 3.93
N LEU A 33 -10.92 5.36 5.20
CA LEU A 33 -9.88 5.28 6.24
C LEU A 33 -8.88 4.15 5.98
N GLU A 34 -9.35 2.96 5.59
CA GLU A 34 -8.53 1.84 5.14
C GLU A 34 -7.66 2.26 3.95
N ASP A 35 -8.28 2.77 2.88
CA ASP A 35 -7.55 3.17 1.66
C ASP A 35 -6.48 4.21 1.98
N ARG A 36 -6.79 5.16 2.86
CA ARG A 36 -5.83 6.16 3.32
C ARG A 36 -4.65 5.52 4.05
N LEU A 37 -4.89 4.58 4.94
CA LEU A 37 -3.85 3.87 5.68
C LEU A 37 -2.96 3.07 4.72
N VAL A 38 -3.56 2.27 3.83
CA VAL A 38 -2.83 1.48 2.81
C VAL A 38 -1.99 2.38 1.91
N LYS A 39 -2.58 3.49 1.43
CA LYS A 39 -1.89 4.48 0.60
C LYS A 39 -0.68 5.09 1.33
N GLN A 40 -0.84 5.44 2.60
CA GLN A 40 0.23 6.05 3.40
C GLN A 40 1.33 5.04 3.69
N PHE A 41 0.97 3.81 4.08
CA PHE A 41 1.88 2.70 4.27
C PHE A 41 2.72 2.47 3.02
N MET A 42 2.09 2.19 1.89
CA MET A 42 2.81 1.89 0.64
C MET A 42 3.69 3.06 0.18
N ARG A 43 3.25 4.32 0.37
CA ARG A 43 4.06 5.49 0.02
C ARG A 43 5.27 5.68 0.92
N ARG A 44 5.17 5.34 2.20
CA ARG A 44 6.29 5.39 3.14
C ARG A 44 7.33 4.34 2.75
N GLU A 45 6.88 3.11 2.59
CA GLU A 45 7.72 1.97 2.20
C GLU A 45 8.41 2.17 0.83
N ALA A 46 7.74 2.83 -0.12
CA ALA A 46 8.32 3.13 -1.44
C ALA A 46 9.28 4.34 -1.45
N LYS A 47 9.25 5.20 -0.44
CA LYS A 47 10.11 6.39 -0.33
C LYS A 47 11.25 6.22 0.67
N GLY A 48 11.12 5.29 1.61
CA GLY A 48 12.07 5.06 2.68
C GLY A 48 11.89 6.04 3.83
N ALA A 49 12.75 5.93 4.83
CA ALA A 49 12.70 6.80 6.00
C ALA A 49 12.90 8.28 5.60
N PRO A 50 12.17 9.23 6.20
CA PRO A 50 12.39 10.65 5.97
C PRO A 50 13.79 11.04 6.46
N LEU A 51 14.69 11.35 5.52
CA LEU A 51 16.04 11.79 5.80
C LEU A 51 16.09 13.31 6.05
N PRO A 52 16.94 13.80 6.97
CA PRO A 52 17.18 15.24 7.12
C PRO A 52 17.68 15.85 5.82
N ARG A 53 17.18 17.05 5.48
CA ARG A 53 17.46 17.73 4.20
C ARG A 53 18.96 18.02 3.99
N ASP A 54 19.71 18.16 5.07
CA ASP A 54 21.12 18.55 5.06
C ASP A 54 22.08 17.35 5.09
N LEU A 55 21.56 16.11 5.08
CA LEU A 55 22.41 14.93 4.94
C LEU A 55 22.76 14.70 3.47
N PRO A 56 24.04 14.61 3.10
CA PRO A 56 24.48 14.32 1.74
C PRO A 56 24.35 12.81 1.47
N ILE A 57 23.12 12.29 1.48
CA ILE A 57 22.80 10.91 1.13
C ILE A 57 22.27 10.89 -0.30
N ARG A 58 22.77 9.97 -1.14
CA ARG A 58 22.24 9.83 -2.50
C ARG A 58 20.89 9.13 -2.43
N ALA A 59 19.97 9.45 -3.34
CA ALA A 59 18.68 8.76 -3.42
C ALA A 59 18.80 7.23 -3.58
N ALA A 60 19.95 6.75 -4.07
CA ALA A 60 20.27 5.32 -4.20
C ALA A 60 20.61 4.64 -2.87
N ASP A 61 20.99 5.40 -1.84
CA ASP A 61 21.38 4.89 -0.52
C ASP A 61 20.17 4.87 0.45
N ILE A 62 18.99 5.29 -0.02
CA ILE A 62 17.74 5.22 0.75
C ILE A 62 17.22 3.80 0.66
N ASP A 63 17.21 3.09 1.79
CA ASP A 63 16.60 1.79 1.87
C ASP A 63 15.08 1.90 1.68
N VAL A 64 14.59 1.24 0.64
CA VAL A 64 13.19 1.27 0.21
C VAL A 64 12.73 -0.15 -0.02
N SER A 65 11.61 -0.50 0.60
CA SER A 65 11.16 -1.89 0.69
C SER A 65 10.29 -2.31 -0.49
N ILE A 66 9.65 -1.37 -1.19
CA ILE A 66 8.70 -1.69 -2.29
C ILE A 66 8.75 -0.73 -3.48
N ASN A 67 8.24 -1.20 -4.62
CA ASN A 67 7.84 -0.42 -5.79
C ASN A 67 6.31 -0.28 -5.83
N LEU A 68 5.80 0.93 -6.05
CA LEU A 68 4.37 1.14 -6.32
C LEU A 68 4.04 0.72 -7.75
N ILE A 69 3.01 -0.09 -7.92
CA ILE A 69 2.56 -0.53 -9.25
C ILE A 69 1.29 0.23 -9.61
N GLY A 70 1.41 1.15 -10.57
CA GLY A 70 0.29 1.91 -11.12
C GLY A 70 -0.39 2.87 -10.14
N LYS A 71 -1.63 3.24 -10.48
CA LYS A 71 -2.50 4.06 -9.64
C LYS A 71 -3.53 3.16 -8.94
N ALA A 72 -4.29 3.73 -8.00
CA ALA A 72 -5.43 3.03 -7.42
C ALA A 72 -6.41 2.62 -8.52
N ILE A 73 -6.90 1.38 -8.44
CA ILE A 73 -7.86 0.81 -9.40
C ILE A 73 -9.24 0.80 -8.73
N MET A 74 -10.22 1.37 -9.40
CA MET A 74 -11.62 1.44 -8.98
C MET A 74 -12.44 0.40 -9.75
N PRO A 75 -13.55 -0.10 -9.18
CA PRO A 75 -14.45 -1.00 -9.89
C PRO A 75 -15.02 -0.34 -11.15
N SER A 76 -15.30 -1.14 -12.16
CA SER A 76 -15.99 -0.66 -13.36
C SER A 76 -17.49 -0.47 -13.12
N ALA A 77 -18.17 0.32 -13.96
CA ALA A 77 -19.62 0.48 -13.88
C ALA A 77 -20.36 -0.87 -13.99
N ALA A 78 -19.91 -1.74 -14.90
CA ALA A 78 -20.45 -3.09 -15.07
C ALA A 78 -20.27 -3.95 -13.81
N GLU A 79 -19.09 -3.89 -13.18
CA GLU A 79 -18.81 -4.59 -11.92
C GLU A 79 -19.72 -4.10 -10.79
N THR A 80 -19.90 -2.78 -10.66
CA THR A 80 -20.79 -2.22 -9.63
C THR A 80 -22.27 -2.54 -9.86
N ALA A 81 -22.68 -2.79 -11.10
CA ALA A 81 -24.05 -3.18 -11.42
C ALA A 81 -24.34 -4.63 -11.01
N VAL A 82 -23.38 -5.53 -11.20
CA VAL A 82 -23.48 -6.94 -10.80
C VAL A 82 -23.18 -7.14 -9.31
N ASN A 83 -22.28 -6.34 -8.76
CA ASN A 83 -21.87 -6.38 -7.35
C ASN A 83 -21.92 -4.97 -6.74
N PRO A 84 -23.08 -4.57 -6.17
CA PRO A 84 -23.21 -3.27 -5.51
C PRO A 84 -22.22 -3.04 -4.35
N ARG A 85 -21.75 -4.11 -3.69
CA ARG A 85 -20.75 -4.01 -2.60
C ARG A 85 -19.37 -3.60 -3.10
N ALA A 86 -19.07 -3.80 -4.39
CA ALA A 86 -17.80 -3.39 -4.98
C ALA A 86 -17.69 -1.87 -5.17
N ARG A 87 -18.81 -1.11 -5.12
CA ARG A 87 -18.84 0.33 -5.45
C ARG A 87 -17.76 1.17 -4.75
N SER A 88 -17.43 0.84 -3.51
CA SER A 88 -16.43 1.57 -2.71
C SER A 88 -15.06 0.88 -2.66
N ALA A 89 -14.87 -0.21 -3.40
CA ALA A 89 -13.61 -0.94 -3.44
C ALA A 89 -12.51 -0.10 -4.08
N VAL A 90 -11.33 -0.10 -3.47
CA VAL A 90 -10.11 0.52 -4.01
C VAL A 90 -9.00 -0.51 -3.96
N LEU A 91 -8.45 -0.87 -5.11
CA LEU A 91 -7.35 -1.80 -5.22
C LEU A 91 -6.01 -1.05 -5.35
N ARG A 92 -5.03 -1.47 -4.55
CA ARG A 92 -3.64 -0.96 -4.58
C ARG A 92 -2.66 -2.11 -4.67
N ILE A 93 -1.59 -1.90 -5.44
CA ILE A 93 -0.57 -2.91 -5.71
C ILE A 93 0.81 -2.32 -5.42
N ALA A 94 1.64 -3.10 -4.73
CA ALA A 94 3.06 -2.86 -4.60
C ALA A 94 3.85 -4.16 -4.78
N GLU A 95 5.12 -4.04 -5.15
CA GLU A 95 6.03 -5.15 -5.36
C GLU A 95 7.25 -5.00 -4.46
N LYS A 96 7.63 -6.06 -3.73
CA LYS A 96 8.78 -6.04 -2.82
C LYS A 96 10.08 -5.95 -3.61
N ARG A 97 10.93 -5.00 -3.23
CA ARG A 97 12.26 -4.86 -3.82
C ARG A 97 13.18 -5.99 -3.33
N PRO A 98 14.17 -6.37 -4.15
CA PRO A 98 15.25 -7.26 -3.73
C PRO A 98 16.13 -6.62 -2.66
#